data_AF-A0A7J4RXB2-F1
#
_entry.id   AF-A0A7J4RXB2-F1
#
_cell.length_a   1.000
_cell.length_b   1.000
_cell.length_c   1.000
_cell.angle_alpha   90.00
_cell.angle_beta   90.00
_cell.angle_gamma   90.00
#
_symmetry.space_group_name_H-M   'P 1'
#
loop_
_entity.id
_entity.type
_entity.pdbx_description
1 polymer ?
#
loop_
_entity_poly.entity_id
_entity_poly.type
_entity_poly.pdbx_seq_one_letter_code
_entity_poly.pdbx_strand_id
1 'polypeptide(L)' 'MAKVTLHMLHTCPFCWKVRGLLEYLKLDVDYVSVNGLSIKKAV' A
#
# COMPACT_ATOMS: atom_id res chain seq x y z
N MET A 1 -12.23 12.15 -8.59
CA MET A 1 -12.65 11.13 -7.62
C MET A 1 -11.41 10.66 -6.90
N ALA A 2 -11.33 10.78 -5.57
CA ALA A 2 -10.13 10.41 -4.83
C ALA A 2 -9.98 8.88 -4.84
N LYS A 3 -9.12 8.37 -5.73
CA LYS A 3 -8.77 6.94 -5.75
C LYS A 3 -7.96 6.64 -4.49
N VAL A 4 -8.31 5.57 -3.78
CA VAL A 4 -7.62 5.18 -2.54
C VAL A 4 -6.28 4.56 -2.92
N THR A 5 -5.19 5.11 -2.38
CA THR A 5 -3.81 4.66 -2.65
C THR A 5 -3.25 3.91 -1.44
N LEU A 6 -2.83 2.66 -1.64
CA LEU A 6 -2.19 1.83 -0.63
C LEU A 6 -0.67 1.84 -0.83
N HIS A 7 0.04 2.48 0.11
CA HIS A 7 1.49 2.45 0.17
C HIS A 7 1.95 1.16 0.88
N MET A 8 2.58 0.24 0.14
CA MET A 8 3.02 -1.06 0.68
C MET A 8 4.54 -1.22 0.64
N LEU A 9 5.10 -1.66 1.76
CA LEU A 9 6.43 -2.26 1.78
C LEU A 9 6.26 -3.78 1.65
N HIS A 10 6.89 -4.40 0.66
CA HIS A 10 6.76 -5.84 0.37
C HIS A 10 7.22 -6.74 1.52
N THR A 11 8.11 -6.28 2.40
CA THR A 11 8.57 -7.04 3.57
C THR A 11 7.69 -6.85 4.81
N CYS A 12 6.74 -5.92 4.79
CA CYS A 12 5.93 -5.60 5.97
C CYS A 12 4.71 -6.55 6.08
N PRO A 13 4.63 -7.42 7.10
CA PRO A 13 3.52 -8.38 7.25
C PRO A 13 2.16 -7.70 7.45
N PHE A 14 2.13 -6.49 8.01
CA PHE A 14 0.90 -5.72 8.19
C PHE A 14 0.30 -5.27 6.85
N CYS A 15 1.16 -4.81 5.92
CA CYS A 15 0.74 -4.42 4.59
C CYS A 15 0.03 -5.59 3.89
N TRP A 16 0.58 -6.81 3.96
CA TRP A 16 -0.03 -8.00 3.35
C TRP A 16 -1.42 -8.31 3.87
N LYS A 17 -1.66 -8.13 5.17
CA LYS A 17 -2.99 -8.31 5.76
C LYS A 17 -4.00 -7.30 5.19
N VAL A 18 -3.59 -6.04 5.08
CA VAL A 18 -4.43 -4.98 4.50
C VAL A 18 -4.71 -5.27 3.03
N ARG A 19 -3.71 -5.70 2.26
CA ARG A 19 -3.91 -6.13 0.87
C ARG A 19 -4.94 -7.25 0.75
N GLY A 20 -4.80 -8.31 1.55
CA GLY A 20 -5.75 -9.42 1.56
C GLY A 20 -7.18 -8.98 1.91
N LEU A 21 -7.33 -8.03 2.83
CA LEU A 21 -8.64 -7.45 3.15
C LEU A 21 -9.22 -6.66 1.97
N LEU A 22 -8.40 -5.86 1.27
CA LEU A 22 -8.84 -5.11 0.10
C LEU A 22 -9.21 -6.03 -1.08
N GLU A 23 -8.46 -7.11 -1.28
CA GLU A 23 -8.77 -8.15 -2.28
C GLU A 23 -10.09 -8.85 -1.95
N TYR A 24 -10.35 -9.16 -0.67
CA TYR A 24 -11.62 -9.73 -0.23
C TYR A 24 -12.81 -8.77 -0.49
N LEU A 25 -12.62 -7.48 -0.23
CA LEU A 25 -13.63 -6.45 -0.44
C LEU A 25 -13.81 -6.02 -1.91
N LYS A 26 -12.95 -6.50 -2.82
CA LYS A 26 -12.92 -6.13 -4.26
C LYS A 26 -12.86 -4.61 -4.49
N LEU A 27 -12.07 -3.89 -3.69
CA LEU A 27 -11.90 -2.45 -3.83
C LEU A 27 -10.89 -2.12 -4.95
N ASP A 28 -11.22 -1.15 -5.81
CA ASP A 28 -10.26 -0.59 -6.77
C ASP A 28 -9.32 0.38 -6.05
N VAL A 29 -8.10 -0.09 -5.77
CA VAL A 29 -7.05 0.68 -5.10
C VAL A 29 -5.79 0.72 -5.92
N ASP A 30 -5.07 1.82 -5.78
CA ASP A 30 -3.75 2.00 -6.39
C ASP A 30 -2.67 1.51 -5.43
N TYR A 31 -1.87 0.52 -5.85
CA TYR A 31 -0.81 -0.05 -5.02
C TYR A 31 0.52 0.65 -5.33
N VAL A 32 1.05 1.37 -4.35
CA VAL A 32 2.34 2.07 -4.46
C VAL A 32 3.37 1.33 -3.60
N SER A 33 4.37 0.74 -4.23
CA SER A 33 5.48 0.12 -3.51
C SER A 33 6.37 1.20 -2.88
N VAL A 34 6.55 1.16 -1.56
CA VAL A 34 7.50 2.04 -0.87
C VAL A 34 8.84 1.33 -0.69
N ASN A 35 9.93 2.03 -0.97
CA ASN A 35 11.27 1.54 -0.71
C ASN A 35 11.69 1.94 0.71
N GLY A 36 11.97 0.97 1.58
CA GLY A 36 12.37 1.23 2.97
C GLY A 36 13.70 1.99 3.09
N LEU A 37 14.53 1.97 2.04
CA LEU A 37 15.84 2.63 1.97
C LEU A 37 15.81 3.98 1.25
N SER A 38 14.77 4.28 0.48
CA SER A 38 14.60 5.55 -0.25
C SER A 38 13.34 6.26 0.20
N ILE A 39 13.26 6.55 1.49
CA ILE A 39 12.42 7.66 1.94
C ILE A 39 13.16 8.94 1.53
N LYS A 40 12.86 9.45 0.33
CA LYS A 40 12.95 10.89 0.11
C LYS A 40 11.98 11.50 1.12
N LYS A 41 12.51 12.10 2.18
CA LYS A 41 11.74 12.91 3.11
C LYS A 41 11.07 14.01 2.27
N ALA A 42 9.80 13.82 1.96
CA ALA A 42 8.91 14.86 1.50
C ALA A 42 7.92 15.11 2.64
N VAL A 43 8.45 15.72 3.70
CA VAL A 43 7.72 16.49 4.70
C VAL A 43 8.55 17.72 5.00
#